data_AF-A0A439RIA2-F1
#
_entry.id   AF-A0A439RIA2-F1
#
_cell.length_a   1.000
_cell.length_b   1.000
_cell.length_c   1.000
_cell.angle_alpha   90.00
_cell.angle_beta   90.00
_cell.angle_gamma   90.00
#
_symmetry.space_group_name_H-M   'P 1'
#
loop_
_entity.id
_entity.type
_entity.pdbx_description
1 polymer ?
#
loop_
_entity_poly.entity_id
_entity_poly.type
_entity_poly.pdbx_seq_one_letter_code
_entity_poly.pdbx_strand_id
1 'polypeptide(L)' 'INLDNPERETAIDLVPHKPRSRQIDVALSNSFGFGGTNASLIFQRYNG' A
#
# COMPACT_ATOMS: atom_id res chain seq x y z
N ILE A 1 2.13 -9.12 6.34
CA ILE A 1 2.46 -10.51 6.76
C ILE A 1 1.28 -11.06 7.57
N ASN A 2 1.04 -12.38 7.57
CA ASN A 2 -0.13 -13.12 8.13
C ASN A 2 -1.44 -13.10 7.31
N LEU A 3 -1.36 -12.88 6.00
CA LEU A 3 -2.54 -12.93 5.13
C LEU A 3 -2.75 -14.35 4.57
N ASP A 4 -3.11 -15.30 5.43
CA ASP A 4 -3.31 -16.72 5.05
C ASP A 4 -4.71 -16.99 4.48
N ASN A 5 -5.72 -16.28 4.98
CA ASN A 5 -7.12 -16.44 4.59
C ASN A 5 -7.74 -15.08 4.25
N PRO A 6 -7.53 -14.56 3.02
CA PRO A 6 -8.08 -13.27 2.62
C PRO A 6 -9.61 -13.31 2.63
N GLU A 7 -10.23 -12.27 3.19
CA GLU A 7 -11.69 -12.18 3.32
C GLU A 7 -12.40 -12.02 1.96
N ARG A 8 -11.71 -11.43 0.98
CA ARG A 8 -12.25 -11.17 -0.37
C ARG A 8 -11.18 -11.31 -1.44
N GLU A 9 -11.62 -11.71 -2.62
CA GLU A 9 -10.80 -11.61 -3.82
C GLU A 9 -10.62 -10.14 -4.23
N THR A 10 -9.45 -9.82 -4.77
CA THR A 10 -9.14 -8.49 -5.27
C THR A 10 -8.11 -8.56 -6.38
N ALA A 11 -8.22 -7.64 -7.35
CA ALA A 11 -7.20 -7.45 -8.37
C ALA A 11 -5.92 -6.78 -7.81
N ILE A 12 -5.98 -6.21 -6.60
CA ILE A 12 -4.83 -5.57 -5.95
C ILE A 12 -3.90 -6.65 -5.38
N ASP A 13 -2.64 -6.60 -5.77
CA ASP A 13 -1.57 -7.41 -5.18
C ASP A 13 -1.27 -6.98 -3.74
N LEU A 14 -1.76 -7.73 -2.76
CA LEU A 14 -1.62 -7.46 -1.32
C LEU A 14 -0.26 -7.90 -0.72
N VAL A 15 0.63 -8.49 -1.54
CA VAL A 15 2.00 -8.91 -1.16
C VAL A 15 2.03 -9.75 0.15
N PRO A 16 1.38 -10.92 0.18
CA PRO A 16 1.34 -11.76 1.38
C PRO A 16 2.69 -12.42 1.67
N HIS A 17 3.00 -12.60 2.95
CA HIS A 17 4.16 -13.32 3.54
C HIS A 17 5.57 -12.82 3.21
N LYS A 18 5.90 -12.58 1.94
CA LYS A 18 7.25 -12.25 1.49
C LYS A 18 7.27 -10.97 0.65
N PRO A 19 8.28 -10.11 0.83
CA PRO A 19 8.46 -8.95 -0.04
C PRO A 19 8.73 -9.41 -1.49
N ARG A 20 8.33 -8.56 -2.45
CA ARG A 20 8.55 -8.78 -3.87
C ARG A 20 9.31 -7.60 -4.47
N SER A 21 10.38 -7.88 -5.20
CA SER A 21 11.09 -6.86 -5.97
C SER A 21 10.21 -6.43 -7.16
N ARG A 22 10.01 -5.13 -7.33
CA ARG A 22 9.27 -4.51 -8.43
C ARG A 22 9.72 -3.06 -8.60
N GLN A 23 9.60 -2.54 -9.81
CA GLN A 23 9.78 -1.11 -10.02
C GLN A 23 8.63 -0.34 -9.35
N ILE A 24 8.99 0.64 -8.52
CA ILE A 24 8.07 1.57 -7.89
C ILE A 24 8.63 2.98 -8.13
N ASP A 25 7.91 3.76 -8.92
CA ASP A 25 8.25 5.16 -9.20
C ASP A 25 7.35 6.13 -8.41
N VAL A 26 6.17 5.67 -7.99
CA VAL A 26 5.22 6.43 -7.17
C VAL A 26 4.71 5.55 -6.04
N ALA A 27 4.59 6.12 -4.85
CA ALA A 27 4.02 5.47 -3.68
C ALA A 27 2.95 6.35 -3.03
N LEU A 28 1.85 5.73 -2.60
CA LEU A 28 0.78 6.35 -1.82
C LEU A 28 0.82 5.79 -0.40
N SER A 29 0.82 6.67 0.60
CA SER A 29 0.65 6.32 2.01
C SER A 29 -0.63 6.96 2.53
N ASN A 30 -1.59 6.14 2.95
CA ASN A 30 -2.86 6.59 3.51
C ASN A 30 -2.88 6.43 5.03
N SER A 31 -3.43 7.41 5.72
CA SER A 31 -3.66 7.42 7.16
C SER A 31 -5.11 7.80 7.44
N PHE A 32 -5.85 6.90 8.09
CA PHE A 32 -7.24 7.11 8.49
C PHE A 32 -7.35 6.98 10.01
N GLY A 33 -7.48 8.12 10.69
CA GLY A 33 -7.50 8.23 12.14
C GLY A 33 -8.90 8.26 12.74
N PHE A 34 -9.02 7.87 14.00
CA PHE A 34 -10.25 8.04 14.77
C PHE A 34 -10.67 9.51 14.84
N GLY A 35 -11.98 9.77 14.95
CA GLY A 35 -12.53 11.12 14.87
C GLY A 35 -12.68 11.67 13.45
N GLY A 36 -12.41 10.85 12.42
CA GLY A 36 -12.64 11.21 11.01
C GLY A 36 -11.48 11.95 10.33
N THR A 37 -10.31 11.97 10.94
CA THR A 37 -9.12 12.60 10.36
C THR A 37 -8.51 11.71 9.28
N ASN A 38 -8.55 12.15 8.03
CA ASN A 38 -8.00 11.43 6.88
C ASN A 38 -6.86 12.22 6.24
N ALA A 39 -5.75 11.55 5.94
CA ALA A 39 -4.60 12.14 5.27
C ALA A 39 -3.95 11.15 4.30
N SER A 40 -3.44 11.68 3.19
CA SER A 40 -2.71 10.91 2.18
C SER A 40 -1.43 11.64 1.80
N LEU A 41 -0.33 10.90 1.66
CA LEU A 41 0.94 11.40 1.14
C LEU A 41 1.29 10.64 -0.13
N ILE A 42 1.69 11.38 -1.16
CA ILE A 42 2.19 10.81 -2.42
C ILE A 42 3.66 11.15 -2.54
N PHE A 43 4.47 10.13 -2.77
CA PHE A 43 5.90 10.23 -3.05
C PHE A 43 6.15 9.78 -4.47
N GLN A 44 7.03 10.50 -5.16
CA GLN A 44 7.48 10.13 -6.50
C GLN A 44 9.01 10.15 -6.54
N ARG A 45 9.59 9.22 -7.30
CA ARG A 45 11.02 9.24 -7.62
C ARG A 45 11.38 10.57 -8.27
N TYR A 46 12.40 11.23 -7.73
CA TYR A 46 12.93 12.45 -8.34
C TYR A 46 13.60 12.12 -9.68
N ASN A 47 13.25 12.86 -10.73
CA ASN A 47 13.71 12.61 -12.09
C ASN A 47 14.68 13.70 -12.63
N GLY A 48 15.13 14.63 -11.79
CA GLY A 48 15.88 15.81 -12.23
C GLY A 48 14.96 16.96 -12.58
#